data_AF-A0A819D6P9-F1
#
_entry.id   AF-A0A819D6P9-F1
#
_cell.length_a   1.000
_cell.length_b   1.000
_cell.length_c   1.000
_cell.angle_alpha   90.00
_cell.angle_beta   90.00
_cell.angle_gamma   90.00
#
_symmetry.space_group_name_H-M   'P 1'
#
loop_
_entity.id
_entity.type
_entity.pdbx_description
1 polymer ?
#
loop_
_entity_poly.entity_id
_entity_poly.type
_entity_poly.pdbx_seq_one_letter_code
_entity_poly.pdbx_strand_id
1 'polypeptide(L)'
;MAIPNLVNDKKHLGMFSLIWLDQNANLNELISEIKKNFKIQRKLEESFSINGYSLHNQSRTRLNIPFLFSQIFLDSLLKLKSNENDQNNLIRYLQHEYQNNPNELNNIQQFKENYLSNKVLWCYEKKDFFFSSTLNAVLKTENLSMMFLFRSFLFDIQEQLRKYQSKQRLKVYRSQIMSIDDYYYINYAINYLSTNSFLSTTTSYSTVCSLFDQLDIGSQCMKVIFEIDADPNVVTSKPFGDISELSNHSEILFMPGSIFRIEKCVYELNRPNIIQMTLCNENDLNLNEQIGNDMINPRLIGQILSKMGKNDFAEKYFQRLIEQLSSNDPLLADLYEDLSQVLSQTGDDQMSKKWHEKSIVFNQQYQLMRKPIAIDKDGDLYTLDTIKREVRRGNKEEIFIASENEDSISFKQLQDLHSVFVDDNYSVYVSTWSGHRITKWEKGS
;
A
#
# COMPACT_ATOMS: atom_id res chain seq x y z
N MET A 1 30.12 -1.23 -7.45
CA MET A 1 29.66 -2.58 -7.07
C MET A 1 28.76 -3.05 -8.20
N ALA A 2 29.30 -3.88 -9.09
CA ALA A 2 28.70 -4.21 -10.38
C ALA A 2 27.79 -5.45 -10.25
N ILE A 3 26.63 -5.39 -10.89
CA ILE A 3 25.67 -6.49 -11.05
C ILE A 3 26.35 -7.60 -11.89
N PRO A 4 26.29 -8.88 -11.53
CA PRO A 4 26.97 -9.93 -12.28
C PRO A 4 26.35 -10.13 -13.67
N ASN A 5 27.22 -10.26 -14.66
CA ASN A 5 26.92 -10.70 -16.02
C ASN A 5 26.17 -12.04 -16.02
N LEU A 6 24.93 -12.02 -16.50
CA LEU A 6 24.20 -13.20 -16.99
C LEU A 6 24.79 -13.64 -18.33
N VAL A 7 26.04 -14.12 -18.31
CA VAL A 7 26.67 -14.83 -19.43
C VAL A 7 27.52 -15.96 -18.86
N ASN A 8 26.87 -17.09 -18.56
CA ASN A 8 27.37 -18.46 -18.76
C ASN A 8 26.53 -19.44 -17.95
N ASP A 9 25.48 -19.98 -18.58
CA ASP A 9 24.94 -21.29 -18.21
C ASP A 9 24.78 -22.15 -19.47
N LYS A 10 25.92 -22.46 -20.10
CA LYS A 10 26.04 -23.62 -20.98
C LYS A 10 26.19 -24.86 -20.11
N LYS A 11 25.11 -25.34 -19.48
CA LYS A 11 25.08 -26.70 -18.89
C LYS A 11 23.71 -27.37 -18.68
N HIS A 12 22.64 -26.87 -19.30
CA HIS A 12 21.35 -27.58 -19.38
C HIS A 12 20.83 -27.72 -20.82
N LEU A 13 21.69 -28.24 -21.71
CA LEU A 13 21.29 -28.74 -23.05
C LEU A 13 21.16 -30.26 -23.03
N GLY A 14 20.46 -30.79 -22.03
CA GLY A 14 20.29 -32.23 -21.81
C GLY A 14 18.82 -32.62 -21.75
N MET A 15 18.16 -32.60 -22.91
CA MET A 15 16.93 -33.34 -23.31
C MET A 15 16.07 -32.49 -24.25
N PHE A 16 16.63 -32.11 -25.39
CA PHE A 16 15.82 -31.96 -26.59
C PHE A 16 15.64 -33.36 -27.15
N SER A 17 14.52 -34.01 -26.84
CA SER A 17 14.08 -35.16 -27.63
C SER A 17 13.96 -34.69 -29.07
N LEU A 18 14.83 -35.24 -29.93
CA LEU A 18 14.75 -35.19 -31.37
C LEU A 18 13.41 -35.80 -31.81
N ILE A 19 12.36 -34.97 -31.81
CA ILE A 19 11.15 -35.25 -32.57
C ILE A 19 11.49 -34.88 -34.00
N TRP A 20 11.45 -35.88 -34.87
CA TRP A 20 11.57 -35.75 -36.32
C TRP A 20 10.77 -34.56 -36.82
N LEU A 21 11.48 -33.61 -37.43
CA LEU A 21 10.94 -32.47 -38.15
C LEU A 21 10.04 -32.98 -39.29
N ASP A 22 8.73 -32.88 -39.10
CA ASP A 22 7.83 -32.74 -40.23
C ASP A 22 8.12 -31.38 -40.88
N GLN A 23 8.48 -31.37 -42.17
CA GLN A 23 9.01 -30.21 -42.90
C GLN A 23 7.98 -29.10 -43.17
N ASN A 24 6.94 -28.97 -42.35
CA ASN A 24 5.88 -27.97 -42.50
C ASN A 24 5.51 -27.23 -41.22
N ALA A 25 6.27 -27.36 -40.12
CA ALA A 25 6.07 -26.50 -38.96
C ALA A 25 6.48 -25.06 -39.31
N ASN A 26 5.49 -24.18 -39.46
CA ASN A 26 5.69 -22.77 -39.75
C ASN A 26 6.58 -22.17 -38.66
N LEU A 27 7.71 -21.56 -39.04
CA LEU A 27 8.66 -20.94 -38.11
C LEU A 27 7.96 -20.00 -37.10
N ASN A 28 6.87 -19.34 -37.53
CA ASN A 28 6.07 -18.48 -36.68
C ASN A 28 5.26 -19.25 -35.62
N GLU A 29 4.76 -20.44 -35.94
CA GLU A 29 4.08 -21.32 -34.98
C GLU A 29 5.08 -21.83 -33.94
N LEU A 30 6.27 -22.25 -34.36
CA LEU A 30 7.33 -22.69 -33.46
C LEU A 30 7.79 -21.56 -32.52
N ILE A 31 8.02 -20.35 -33.05
CA ILE A 31 8.36 -19.18 -32.24
C ILE A 31 7.23 -18.83 -31.26
N SER A 32 5.96 -18.96 -31.69
CA SER A 32 4.79 -18.75 -30.85
C SER A 32 4.73 -19.77 -29.70
N GLU A 33 4.97 -21.05 -29.99
CA GLU A 33 5.03 -22.11 -28.97
C GLU A 33 6.18 -21.92 -28.00
N ILE A 34 7.38 -21.59 -28.47
CA ILE A 34 8.53 -21.31 -27.59
C ILE A 34 8.24 -20.13 -26.67
N LYS A 35 7.67 -19.03 -27.20
CA LYS A 35 7.27 -17.87 -26.38
C LYS A 35 6.20 -18.25 -25.36
N LYS A 36 5.25 -19.10 -25.74
CA LYS A 36 4.20 -19.61 -24.85
C LYS A 36 4.80 -20.46 -23.72
N ASN A 37 5.69 -21.40 -24.04
CA ASN A 37 6.33 -22.28 -23.07
C ASN A 37 7.25 -21.51 -22.11
N PHE A 38 8.06 -20.57 -22.63
CA PHE A 38 8.91 -19.71 -21.79
C PHE A 38 8.06 -18.85 -20.83
N LYS A 39 6.89 -18.37 -21.28
CA LYS A 39 5.95 -17.63 -20.43
C LYS A 39 5.33 -18.51 -19.34
N ILE A 40 4.94 -19.73 -19.68
CA ILE A 40 4.40 -20.71 -18.72
C ILE A 40 5.45 -21.01 -17.66
N GLN A 41 6.67 -21.30 -18.09
CA GLN A 41 7.80 -21.58 -17.20
C GLN A 41 8.09 -20.39 -16.29
N ARG A 42 8.16 -19.16 -16.83
CA ARG A 42 8.32 -17.96 -16.01
C ARG A 42 7.18 -17.78 -15.00
N LYS A 43 5.92 -18.02 -15.38
CA LYS A 43 4.75 -17.88 -14.47
C LYS A 43 4.77 -18.92 -13.34
N LEU A 44 5.36 -20.10 -13.59
CA LEU A 44 5.52 -21.18 -12.60
C LEU A 44 6.75 -20.99 -11.70
N GLU A 45 7.84 -20.47 -12.26
CA GLU A 45 9.09 -20.15 -11.56
C GLU A 45 9.02 -18.80 -10.82
N GLU A 46 8.06 -17.94 -11.18
CA GLU A 46 7.79 -16.70 -10.46
C GLU A 46 7.49 -17.04 -8.99
N SER A 47 8.36 -16.57 -8.10
CA SER A 47 8.23 -16.81 -6.67
C SER A 47 6.91 -16.28 -6.16
N PHE A 48 6.17 -17.14 -5.47
CA PHE A 48 4.95 -16.76 -4.78
C PHE A 48 5.36 -16.03 -3.49
N SER A 49 5.55 -14.71 -3.58
CA SER A 49 5.90 -13.87 -2.43
C SER A 49 4.74 -13.85 -1.44
N ILE A 50 4.81 -14.73 -0.43
CA ILE A 50 3.80 -14.91 0.59
C ILE A 50 4.34 -14.51 1.95
N ASN A 51 3.48 -13.89 2.75
CA ASN A 51 3.63 -13.82 4.19
C ASN A 51 2.67 -14.81 4.87
N GLY A 52 3.15 -15.55 5.86
CA GLY A 52 2.35 -16.49 6.65
C GLY A 52 2.02 -15.97 8.04
N TYR A 53 0.82 -16.27 8.54
CA TYR A 53 0.38 -15.99 9.91
C TYR A 53 -0.02 -17.28 10.63
N SER A 54 0.45 -17.46 11.87
CA SER A 54 0.20 -18.63 12.70
C SER A 54 -0.64 -18.28 13.94
N LEU A 55 -1.72 -19.03 14.19
CA LEU A 55 -2.58 -18.89 15.37
C LEU A 55 -2.04 -19.62 16.61
N HIS A 56 -1.31 -20.73 16.40
CA HIS A 56 -0.94 -21.64 17.49
C HIS A 56 0.25 -21.16 18.36
N ASN A 57 0.92 -20.07 17.98
CA ASN A 57 2.18 -19.63 18.60
C ASN A 57 2.16 -18.14 19.01
N GLN A 58 1.22 -17.74 19.87
CA GLN A 58 1.17 -16.38 20.45
C GLN A 58 2.49 -15.95 21.14
N SER A 59 3.32 -16.90 21.58
CA SER A 59 4.63 -16.65 22.22
C SER A 59 5.80 -16.42 21.25
N ARG A 60 5.62 -16.60 19.92
CA ARG A 60 6.60 -16.23 18.88
C ARG A 60 6.08 -15.07 18.03
N THR A 61 5.77 -13.95 18.70
CA THR A 61 5.39 -12.66 18.09
C THR A 61 6.22 -12.27 16.86
N ARG A 62 7.50 -12.67 16.77
CA ARG A 62 8.39 -12.45 15.62
C ARG A 62 7.90 -13.03 14.28
N LEU A 63 7.15 -14.14 14.25
CA LEU A 63 6.74 -14.78 13.00
C LEU A 63 5.55 -14.07 12.33
N ASN A 64 4.64 -13.51 13.13
CA ASN A 64 3.45 -12.82 12.63
C ASN A 64 3.71 -11.33 12.31
N ILE A 65 4.83 -10.79 12.81
CA ILE A 65 5.24 -9.39 12.62
C ILE A 65 5.39 -8.99 11.14
N PRO A 66 6.11 -9.74 10.28
CA PRO A 66 6.21 -9.40 8.86
C PRO A 66 4.85 -9.39 8.16
N PHE A 67 4.00 -10.39 8.44
CA PHE A 67 2.65 -10.46 7.90
C PHE A 67 1.83 -9.22 8.26
N LEU A 68 1.76 -8.89 9.56
CA LEU A 68 0.99 -7.75 10.07
C LEU A 68 1.47 -6.44 9.45
N PHE A 69 2.80 -6.22 9.42
CA PHE A 69 3.34 -4.99 8.87
C PHE A 69 3.15 -4.86 7.37
N SER A 70 3.28 -5.94 6.59
CA SER A 70 2.99 -5.92 5.16
C SER A 70 1.52 -5.59 4.88
N GLN A 71 0.58 -6.14 5.66
CA GLN A 71 -0.84 -5.78 5.54
C GLN A 71 -1.07 -4.29 5.74
N ILE A 72 -0.59 -3.76 6.86
CA ILE A 72 -0.88 -2.37 7.22
C ILE A 72 -0.15 -1.41 6.30
N PHE A 73 1.07 -1.74 5.88
CA PHE A 73 1.79 -0.93 4.89
C PHE A 73 0.99 -0.83 3.58
N LEU A 74 0.53 -1.96 3.03
CA LEU A 74 -0.29 -1.97 1.81
C LEU A 74 -1.61 -1.20 2.00
N ASP A 75 -2.32 -1.41 3.11
CA ASP A 75 -3.56 -0.69 3.42
C ASP A 75 -3.35 0.81 3.54
N SER A 76 -2.20 1.19 4.09
CA SER A 76 -1.86 2.60 4.24
C SER A 76 -1.52 3.23 2.90
N LEU A 77 -0.79 2.53 2.02
CA LEU A 77 -0.53 3.00 0.65
C LEU A 77 -1.82 3.28 -0.11
N LEU A 78 -2.83 2.41 0.03
CA LEU A 78 -4.13 2.55 -0.64
C LEU A 78 -4.97 3.72 -0.11
N LYS A 79 -4.73 4.19 1.12
CA LYS A 79 -5.46 5.33 1.72
C LYS A 79 -4.78 6.68 1.50
N LEU A 80 -3.52 6.70 1.09
CA LEU A 80 -2.80 7.93 0.85
C LEU A 80 -3.31 8.64 -0.40
N LYS A 81 -3.49 9.97 -0.29
CA LYS A 81 -3.84 10.80 -1.44
C LYS A 81 -2.73 10.77 -2.51
N SER A 82 -3.16 10.79 -3.76
CA SER A 82 -2.27 10.97 -4.90
C SER A 82 -1.62 12.36 -4.87
N ASN A 83 -0.38 12.44 -5.36
CA ASN A 83 0.37 13.68 -5.50
C ASN A 83 1.10 13.65 -6.85
N GLU A 84 0.93 14.69 -7.67
CA GLU A 84 1.58 14.81 -8.99
C GLU A 84 3.10 14.75 -8.91
N ASN A 85 3.70 15.25 -7.82
CA ASN A 85 5.14 15.18 -7.61
C ASN A 85 5.63 13.71 -7.53
N ASP A 86 4.82 12.82 -6.95
CA ASP A 86 5.17 11.40 -6.87
C ASP A 86 5.07 10.69 -8.20
N GLN A 87 4.04 11.01 -8.97
CA GLN A 87 3.93 10.49 -10.34
C GLN A 87 5.12 10.96 -11.17
N ASN A 88 5.51 12.23 -11.07
CA ASN A 88 6.69 12.75 -11.77
C ASN A 88 7.99 12.07 -11.33
N ASN A 89 8.16 11.82 -10.03
CA ASN A 89 9.32 11.09 -9.51
C ASN A 89 9.36 9.64 -9.98
N LEU A 90 8.20 8.97 -10.04
CA LEU A 90 8.09 7.62 -10.61
C LEU A 90 8.53 7.62 -12.08
N ILE A 91 8.01 8.55 -12.89
CA ILE A 91 8.37 8.62 -14.31
C ILE A 91 9.87 8.86 -14.49
N ARG A 92 10.48 9.77 -13.71
CA ARG A 92 11.94 10.01 -13.77
C ARG A 92 12.73 8.74 -13.42
N TYR A 93 12.31 8.01 -12.39
CA TYR A 93 12.94 6.75 -12.01
C TYR A 93 12.87 5.74 -13.17
N LEU A 94 11.69 5.54 -13.75
CA LEU A 94 11.47 4.61 -14.86
C LEU A 94 12.29 5.00 -16.09
N GLN A 95 12.39 6.29 -16.42
CA GLN A 95 13.22 6.78 -17.52
C GLN A 95 14.71 6.45 -17.31
N HIS A 96 15.20 6.53 -16.08
CA HIS A 96 16.57 6.16 -15.74
C HIS A 96 16.77 4.64 -15.79
N GLU A 97 15.83 3.84 -15.26
CA GLU A 97 15.88 2.38 -15.29
C GLU A 97 15.92 1.84 -16.74
N TYR A 98 15.07 2.40 -17.61
CA TYR A 98 14.94 1.98 -19.01
C TYR A 98 15.76 2.83 -20.00
N GLN A 99 16.77 3.58 -19.54
CA GLN A 99 17.55 4.51 -20.38
C GLN A 99 18.19 3.86 -21.62
N ASN A 100 18.49 2.55 -21.55
CA ASN A 100 19.10 1.78 -22.65
C ASN A 100 18.05 1.08 -23.55
N ASN A 101 16.76 1.33 -23.35
CA ASN A 101 15.66 0.72 -24.10
C ASN A 101 14.75 1.80 -24.72
N PRO A 102 15.02 2.23 -25.97
CA PRO A 102 14.26 3.30 -26.64
C PRO A 102 12.75 3.02 -26.74
N ASN A 103 12.36 1.76 -26.91
CA ASN A 103 10.95 1.38 -27.00
C ASN A 103 10.23 1.63 -25.67
N GLU A 104 10.86 1.27 -24.54
CA GLU A 104 10.29 1.52 -23.23
C GLU A 104 10.28 3.00 -22.86
N LEU A 105 11.30 3.76 -23.28
CA LEU A 105 11.27 5.23 -23.09
C LEU A 105 10.09 5.88 -23.82
N ASN A 106 9.80 5.46 -25.05
CA ASN A 106 8.62 5.92 -25.78
C ASN A 106 7.32 5.49 -25.09
N ASN A 107 7.24 4.25 -24.60
CA ASN A 107 6.11 3.75 -23.83
C ASN A 107 5.87 4.58 -22.55
N ILE A 108 6.92 4.91 -21.80
CA ILE A 108 6.86 5.76 -20.59
C ILE A 108 6.34 7.15 -20.94
N GLN A 109 6.81 7.75 -22.04
CA GLN A 109 6.33 9.07 -22.47
C GLN A 109 4.84 9.04 -22.82
N GLN A 110 4.41 8.04 -23.61
CA GLN A 110 2.99 7.86 -23.97
C GLN A 110 2.12 7.63 -22.73
N PHE A 111 2.61 6.87 -21.76
CA PHE A 111 1.94 6.65 -20.49
C PHE A 111 1.78 7.95 -19.72
N LYS A 112 2.84 8.76 -19.58
CA LYS A 112 2.79 10.05 -18.91
C LYS A 112 1.74 10.99 -19.52
N GLU A 113 1.63 11.03 -20.84
CA GLU A 113 0.73 11.96 -21.55
C GLU A 113 -0.73 11.50 -21.57
N ASN A 114 -0.98 10.19 -21.62
CA ASN A 114 -2.32 9.64 -21.89
C ASN A 114 -2.87 8.78 -20.76
N TYR A 115 -2.23 8.79 -19.58
CA TYR A 115 -2.71 8.02 -18.43
C TYR A 115 -4.11 8.47 -18.01
N LEU A 116 -5.01 7.51 -17.86
CA LEU A 116 -6.32 7.70 -17.27
C LEU A 116 -6.51 6.65 -16.18
N SER A 117 -6.93 7.08 -15.00
CA SER A 117 -7.14 6.20 -13.84
C SER A 117 -8.13 5.07 -14.12
N ASN A 118 -9.09 5.26 -15.02
CA ASN A 118 -10.05 4.24 -15.46
C ASN A 118 -9.51 3.27 -16.54
N LYS A 119 -8.25 3.40 -16.97
CA LYS A 119 -7.58 2.50 -17.92
C LYS A 119 -6.32 1.81 -17.37
N VAL A 120 -5.97 2.02 -16.09
CA VAL A 120 -4.81 1.36 -15.47
C VAL A 120 -4.77 -0.17 -15.57
N LEU A 121 -5.90 -0.90 -15.51
CA LEU A 121 -5.87 -2.36 -15.73
C LEU A 121 -5.49 -2.73 -17.17
N TRP A 122 -5.91 -1.93 -18.16
CA TRP A 122 -5.46 -2.11 -19.54
C TRP A 122 -3.95 -1.86 -19.67
N CYS A 123 -3.40 -0.88 -18.95
CA CYS A 123 -1.95 -0.67 -18.86
C CYS A 123 -1.25 -1.87 -18.20
N TYR A 124 -1.84 -2.44 -17.15
CA TYR A 124 -1.30 -3.61 -16.46
C TYR A 124 -1.24 -4.85 -17.37
N GLU A 125 -2.29 -5.10 -18.16
CA GLU A 125 -2.37 -6.27 -19.04
C GLU A 125 -1.55 -6.15 -20.34
N LYS A 126 -1.11 -4.94 -20.71
CA LYS A 126 -0.39 -4.71 -21.97
C LYS A 126 0.96 -5.44 -21.97
N LYS A 127 1.05 -6.50 -22.79
CA LYS A 127 2.16 -7.49 -22.81
C LYS A 127 3.56 -6.92 -23.04
N ASP A 128 3.69 -5.82 -23.78
CA ASP A 128 4.97 -5.19 -24.16
C ASP A 128 5.18 -3.84 -23.46
N PHE A 129 4.65 -3.72 -22.24
CA PHE A 129 4.70 -2.49 -21.47
C PHE A 129 5.34 -2.74 -20.11
N PHE A 130 6.35 -1.94 -19.76
CA PHE A 130 7.11 -2.08 -18.51
C PHE A 130 6.23 -2.24 -17.27
N PHE A 131 5.09 -1.56 -17.21
CA PHE A 131 4.33 -1.28 -16.00
C PHE A 131 4.00 -2.49 -15.12
N SER A 132 3.39 -3.56 -15.65
CA SER A 132 3.07 -4.73 -14.82
C SER A 132 4.31 -5.49 -14.40
N SER A 133 5.32 -5.58 -15.26
CA SER A 133 6.60 -6.23 -14.92
C SER A 133 7.34 -5.48 -13.81
N THR A 134 7.44 -4.15 -13.90
CA THR A 134 8.08 -3.31 -12.88
C THR A 134 7.28 -3.30 -11.59
N LEU A 135 5.95 -3.12 -11.65
CA LEU A 135 5.10 -3.10 -10.47
C LEU A 135 5.16 -4.43 -9.71
N ASN A 136 5.03 -5.56 -10.42
CA ASN A 136 5.13 -6.88 -9.80
C ASN A 136 6.53 -7.13 -9.22
N ALA A 137 7.60 -6.69 -9.89
CA ALA A 137 8.97 -6.79 -9.36
C ALA A 137 9.14 -5.96 -8.07
N VAL A 138 8.64 -4.72 -8.06
CA VAL A 138 8.68 -3.82 -6.90
C VAL A 138 7.94 -4.42 -5.70
N LEU A 139 6.74 -4.97 -5.92
CA LEU A 139 5.95 -5.64 -4.89
C LEU A 139 6.62 -6.91 -4.37
N LYS A 140 7.18 -7.74 -5.26
CA LYS A 140 7.88 -8.99 -4.90
C LYS A 140 9.16 -8.76 -4.10
N THR A 141 9.90 -7.70 -4.44
CA THR A 141 11.16 -7.33 -3.77
C THR A 141 10.95 -6.43 -2.55
N GLU A 142 9.69 -6.08 -2.24
CA GLU A 142 9.32 -5.17 -1.15
C GLU A 142 10.11 -3.85 -1.19
N ASN A 143 10.31 -3.30 -2.39
CA ASN A 143 10.98 -2.01 -2.55
C ASN A 143 10.04 -0.89 -2.09
N LEU A 144 10.10 -0.56 -0.80
CA LEU A 144 9.19 0.37 -0.12
C LEU A 144 9.14 1.75 -0.79
N SER A 145 10.28 2.27 -1.23
CA SER A 145 10.37 3.54 -1.96
C SER A 145 9.57 3.51 -3.25
N MET A 146 9.74 2.44 -4.04
CA MET A 146 9.01 2.30 -5.29
C MET A 146 7.53 1.98 -5.08
N MET A 147 7.20 1.14 -4.10
CA MET A 147 5.81 0.88 -3.71
C MET A 147 5.08 2.18 -3.35
N PHE A 148 5.75 3.07 -2.61
CA PHE A 148 5.23 4.39 -2.28
C PHE A 148 4.99 5.27 -3.51
N LEU A 149 5.88 5.25 -4.50
CA LEU A 149 5.70 5.98 -5.76
C LEU A 149 4.58 5.38 -6.62
N PHE A 150 4.38 4.06 -6.58
CA PHE A 150 3.31 3.36 -7.28
C PHE A 150 1.93 3.45 -6.59
N ARG A 151 1.83 4.02 -5.39
CA ARG A 151 0.61 3.95 -4.56
C ARG A 151 -0.65 4.48 -5.23
N SER A 152 -0.56 5.55 -6.02
CA SER A 152 -1.72 6.12 -6.74
C SER A 152 -2.22 5.16 -7.82
N PHE A 153 -1.30 4.46 -8.49
CA PHE A 153 -1.66 3.43 -9.46
C PHE A 153 -2.24 2.18 -8.79
N LEU A 154 -1.73 1.78 -7.62
CA LEU A 154 -2.32 0.70 -6.82
C LEU A 154 -3.76 1.04 -6.42
N PHE A 155 -4.01 2.29 -6.02
CA PHE A 155 -5.36 2.80 -5.75
C PHE A 155 -6.25 2.78 -7.00
N ASP A 156 -5.76 3.26 -8.15
CA ASP A 156 -6.54 3.22 -9.39
C ASP A 156 -6.86 1.78 -9.84
N ILE A 157 -5.94 0.82 -9.62
CA ILE A 157 -6.17 -0.60 -9.89
C ILE A 157 -7.23 -1.16 -8.94
N GLN A 158 -7.17 -0.83 -7.65
CA GLN A 158 -8.18 -1.17 -6.65
C GLN A 158 -9.57 -0.71 -7.11
N GLU A 159 -9.71 0.57 -7.49
CA GLU A 159 -10.98 1.14 -7.94
C GLU A 159 -11.51 0.49 -9.21
N GLN A 160 -10.64 0.07 -10.13
CA GLN A 160 -11.09 -0.68 -11.29
C GLN A 160 -11.47 -2.12 -10.98
N LEU A 161 -10.68 -2.83 -10.17
CA LEU A 161 -11.00 -4.21 -9.80
C LEU A 161 -12.35 -4.30 -9.09
N ARG A 162 -12.74 -3.29 -8.29
CA ARG A 162 -14.10 -3.19 -7.73
C ARG A 162 -15.20 -3.21 -8.80
N LYS A 163 -14.95 -2.65 -9.98
CA LYS A 163 -15.90 -2.65 -11.11
C LYS A 163 -15.97 -4.01 -11.80
N TYR A 164 -14.85 -4.73 -11.86
CA TYR A 164 -14.75 -6.07 -12.43
C TYR A 164 -15.01 -7.18 -11.40
N GLN A 165 -15.36 -6.84 -10.17
CA GLN A 165 -15.58 -7.82 -9.12
C GLN A 165 -16.81 -8.68 -9.42
N SER A 166 -16.63 -9.99 -9.31
CA SER A 166 -17.72 -10.95 -9.48
C SER A 166 -18.82 -10.69 -8.45
N LYS A 167 -20.08 -10.89 -8.85
CA LYS A 167 -21.24 -10.86 -7.94
C LYS A 167 -21.49 -12.21 -7.26
N GLN A 168 -20.80 -13.25 -7.69
CA GLN A 168 -20.97 -14.61 -7.21
C GLN A 168 -19.65 -15.15 -6.67
N ARG A 169 -19.77 -16.07 -5.71
CA ARG A 169 -18.64 -16.84 -5.19
C ARG A 169 -17.98 -17.63 -6.31
N LEU A 170 -16.66 -17.55 -6.42
CA LEU A 170 -15.87 -18.20 -7.45
C LEU A 170 -14.93 -19.22 -6.83
N LYS A 171 -14.73 -20.33 -7.55
CA LYS A 171 -13.59 -21.22 -7.31
C LYS A 171 -12.54 -20.96 -8.38
N VAL A 172 -11.34 -20.59 -7.95
CA VAL A 172 -10.23 -20.21 -8.83
C VAL A 172 -8.97 -20.98 -8.48
N TYR A 173 -8.06 -21.07 -9.44
CA TYR A 173 -6.90 -21.93 -9.37
C TYR A 173 -5.63 -21.22 -9.81
N ARG A 174 -4.51 -21.62 -9.20
CA ARG A 174 -3.16 -21.23 -9.62
C ARG A 174 -2.17 -22.38 -9.47
N SER A 175 -1.37 -22.62 -10.50
CA SER A 175 -0.20 -23.49 -10.45
C SER A 175 1.01 -22.78 -9.87
N GLN A 176 1.78 -23.47 -9.05
CA GLN A 176 3.03 -23.00 -8.47
C GLN A 176 4.03 -24.16 -8.36
N ILE A 177 5.29 -23.88 -8.64
CA ILE A 177 6.40 -24.74 -8.20
C ILE A 177 6.98 -24.11 -6.93
N MET A 178 7.20 -24.92 -5.90
CA MET A 178 7.81 -24.47 -4.65
C MET A 178 8.69 -25.56 -4.03
N SER A 179 9.56 -25.16 -3.09
CA SER A 179 10.38 -26.12 -2.37
C SER A 179 9.51 -27.03 -1.49
N ILE A 180 10.00 -28.25 -1.24
CA ILE A 180 9.35 -29.19 -0.32
C ILE A 180 9.28 -28.57 1.09
N ASP A 181 10.30 -27.83 1.51
CA ASP A 181 10.36 -27.15 2.80
C ASP A 181 9.28 -26.07 2.93
N ASP A 182 9.08 -25.24 1.89
CA ASP A 182 8.05 -24.20 1.88
C ASP A 182 6.65 -24.82 1.95
N TYR A 183 6.41 -25.91 1.22
CA TYR A 183 5.13 -26.61 1.29
C TYR A 183 4.83 -27.12 2.70
N TYR A 184 5.81 -27.77 3.34
CA TYR A 184 5.62 -28.27 4.69
C TYR A 184 5.50 -27.15 5.72
N TYR A 185 6.22 -26.05 5.53
CA TYR A 185 6.06 -24.85 6.35
C TYR A 185 4.63 -24.29 6.23
N ILE A 186 4.10 -24.17 5.02
CA ILE A 186 2.71 -23.76 4.78
C ILE A 186 1.72 -24.75 5.42
N ASN A 187 1.93 -26.06 5.24
CA ASN A 187 1.02 -27.09 5.74
C ASN A 187 0.94 -27.15 7.27
N TYR A 188 2.07 -26.98 7.97
CA TYR A 188 2.15 -27.25 9.41
C TYR A 188 2.29 -26.02 10.29
N ALA A 189 2.81 -24.90 9.78
CA ALA A 189 3.13 -23.72 10.59
C ALA A 189 2.20 -22.53 10.32
N ILE A 190 1.51 -22.49 9.18
CA ILE A 190 0.74 -21.34 8.73
C ILE A 190 -0.75 -21.65 8.76
N ASN A 191 -1.55 -20.69 9.23
CA ASN A 191 -3.01 -20.71 9.16
C ASN A 191 -3.54 -19.76 8.09
N TYR A 192 -2.89 -18.60 7.90
CA TYR A 192 -3.26 -17.62 6.88
C TYR A 192 -2.07 -17.24 6.01
N LEU A 193 -2.31 -17.12 4.70
CA LEU A 193 -1.36 -16.65 3.70
C LEU A 193 -1.81 -15.29 3.18
N SER A 194 -0.87 -14.40 2.92
CA SER A 194 -1.12 -13.19 2.16
C SER A 194 -0.10 -13.03 1.05
N THR A 195 -0.52 -12.54 -0.11
CA THR A 195 0.39 -12.24 -1.22
C THR A 195 0.91 -10.81 -1.16
N ASN A 196 2.21 -10.60 -1.34
CA ASN A 196 2.78 -9.24 -1.37
C ASN A 196 2.65 -8.57 -2.75
N SER A 197 2.35 -9.37 -3.78
CA SER A 197 2.09 -8.92 -5.15
C SER A 197 0.69 -9.35 -5.61
N PHE A 198 0.31 -8.91 -6.81
CA PHE A 198 -0.94 -9.32 -7.43
C PHE A 198 -0.97 -10.83 -7.64
N LEU A 199 -2.11 -11.44 -7.31
CA LEU A 199 -2.30 -12.87 -7.48
C LEU A 199 -3.19 -13.13 -8.70
N SER A 200 -2.54 -13.57 -9.78
CA SER A 200 -3.19 -14.01 -11.02
C SER A 200 -3.63 -15.47 -10.93
N THR A 201 -4.90 -15.72 -11.19
CA THR A 201 -5.57 -17.02 -11.10
C THR A 201 -6.52 -17.25 -12.29
N THR A 202 -7.05 -18.46 -12.45
CA THR A 202 -8.03 -18.79 -13.49
C THR A 202 -9.15 -19.67 -12.94
N THR A 203 -10.34 -19.65 -13.53
CA THR A 203 -11.44 -20.56 -13.17
C THR A 203 -11.25 -21.97 -13.77
N SER A 204 -10.29 -22.14 -14.68
CA SER A 204 -10.05 -23.39 -15.40
C SER A 204 -9.03 -24.29 -14.71
N TYR A 205 -9.52 -25.35 -14.05
CA TYR A 205 -8.67 -26.37 -13.42
C TYR A 205 -7.79 -27.10 -14.46
N SER A 206 -8.34 -27.41 -15.64
CA SER A 206 -7.58 -28.09 -16.70
C SER A 206 -6.42 -27.24 -17.19
N THR A 207 -6.60 -25.90 -17.27
CA THR A 207 -5.54 -24.98 -17.67
C THR A 207 -4.38 -25.03 -16.68
N VAL A 208 -4.63 -24.96 -15.37
CA VAL A 208 -3.55 -25.03 -14.36
C VAL A 208 -2.85 -26.38 -14.33
N CYS A 209 -3.58 -27.49 -14.49
CA CYS A 209 -2.97 -28.81 -14.60
C CYS A 209 -2.06 -28.93 -15.82
N SER A 210 -2.52 -28.44 -16.98
CA SER A 210 -1.75 -28.53 -18.22
C SER A 210 -0.41 -27.77 -18.17
N LEU A 211 -0.27 -26.77 -17.28
CA LEU A 211 0.99 -26.08 -17.06
C LEU A 211 2.07 -27.00 -16.48
N PHE A 212 1.69 -28.09 -15.82
CA PHE A 212 2.62 -29.06 -15.27
C PHE A 212 2.97 -30.21 -16.20
N ASP A 213 2.28 -30.32 -17.33
CA ASP A 213 2.56 -31.34 -18.32
C ASP A 213 3.99 -31.14 -18.85
N GLN A 214 4.74 -32.23 -18.98
CA GLN A 214 6.11 -32.24 -19.50
C GLN A 214 7.18 -31.50 -18.65
N LEU A 215 6.82 -30.94 -17.49
CA LEU A 215 7.80 -30.34 -16.58
C LEU A 215 8.44 -31.41 -15.69
N ASP A 216 9.74 -31.64 -15.88
CA ASP A 216 10.57 -32.35 -14.92
C ASP A 216 11.06 -31.36 -13.86
N ILE A 217 10.71 -31.64 -12.60
CA ILE A 217 11.06 -30.78 -11.47
C ILE A 217 12.11 -31.49 -10.61
N GLY A 218 13.11 -30.75 -10.15
CA GLY A 218 14.17 -31.30 -9.30
C GLY A 218 13.61 -31.95 -8.03
N SER A 219 14.38 -32.87 -7.44
CA SER A 219 13.97 -33.68 -6.28
C SER A 219 13.66 -32.90 -5.00
N GLN A 220 13.98 -31.60 -4.94
CA GLN A 220 13.71 -30.71 -3.81
C GLN A 220 12.50 -29.79 -4.01
N CYS A 221 11.85 -29.87 -5.17
CA CYS A 221 10.69 -29.06 -5.52
C CYS A 221 9.44 -29.94 -5.62
N MET A 222 8.27 -29.31 -5.58
CA MET A 222 7.01 -29.96 -5.86
C MET A 222 6.05 -29.06 -6.66
N LYS A 223 5.15 -29.72 -7.38
CA LYS A 223 4.05 -29.09 -8.12
C LYS A 223 2.88 -28.89 -7.19
N VAL A 224 2.42 -27.65 -7.05
CA VAL A 224 1.33 -27.28 -6.15
C VAL A 224 0.26 -26.52 -6.93
N ILE A 225 -1.01 -26.86 -6.68
CA ILE A 225 -2.17 -26.09 -7.14
C ILE A 225 -2.79 -25.43 -5.90
N PHE A 226 -2.87 -24.11 -5.92
CA PHE A 226 -3.73 -23.39 -5.00
C PHE A 226 -5.15 -23.44 -5.52
N GLU A 227 -6.05 -24.07 -4.77
CA GLU A 227 -7.50 -24.02 -4.99
C GLU A 227 -8.10 -23.00 -4.02
N ILE A 228 -8.66 -21.94 -4.57
CA ILE A 228 -9.14 -20.79 -3.79
C ILE A 228 -10.64 -20.69 -3.91
N ASP A 229 -11.31 -20.67 -2.77
CA ASP A 229 -12.72 -20.34 -2.66
C ASP A 229 -12.86 -18.84 -2.33
N ALA A 230 -13.32 -18.07 -3.31
CA ALA A 230 -13.34 -16.61 -3.26
C ALA A 230 -14.78 -16.09 -3.23
N ASP A 231 -15.23 -15.65 -2.05
CA ASP A 231 -16.51 -14.97 -1.88
C ASP A 231 -16.31 -13.45 -2.05
N PRO A 232 -16.94 -12.80 -3.04
CA PRO A 232 -16.79 -11.36 -3.22
C PRO A 232 -17.37 -10.53 -2.07
N ASN A 233 -18.25 -11.10 -1.23
CA ASN A 233 -18.93 -10.36 -0.16
C ASN A 233 -18.10 -10.19 1.11
N VAL A 234 -17.02 -10.97 1.29
CA VAL A 234 -16.15 -10.86 2.47
C VAL A 234 -15.08 -9.77 2.30
N VAL A 235 -14.90 -9.27 1.08
CA VAL A 235 -13.85 -8.33 0.72
C VAL A 235 -14.30 -6.90 0.95
N THR A 236 -13.54 -6.15 1.74
CA THR A 236 -13.84 -4.75 2.06
C THR A 236 -12.88 -3.78 1.37
N SER A 237 -11.56 -4.00 1.50
CA SER A 237 -10.56 -3.07 0.97
C SER A 237 -9.83 -3.61 -0.26
N LYS A 238 -9.44 -4.89 -0.32
CA LYS A 238 -8.63 -5.47 -1.40
C LYS A 238 -9.47 -6.32 -2.39
N PRO A 239 -10.14 -5.71 -3.38
CA PRO A 239 -10.97 -6.41 -4.37
C PRO A 239 -10.19 -7.45 -5.17
N PHE A 240 -10.94 -8.38 -5.76
CA PHE A 240 -10.48 -9.20 -6.87
C PHE A 240 -11.48 -9.09 -8.01
N GLY A 241 -11.01 -9.19 -9.25
CA GLY A 241 -11.85 -8.95 -10.42
C GLY A 241 -11.56 -9.92 -11.56
N ASP A 242 -12.59 -10.20 -12.35
CA ASP A 242 -12.44 -10.90 -13.62
C ASP A 242 -11.97 -9.92 -14.68
N ILE A 243 -10.71 -10.05 -15.09
CA ILE A 243 -10.09 -9.20 -16.12
C ILE A 243 -9.93 -9.94 -17.45
N SER A 244 -10.66 -11.03 -17.64
CA SER A 244 -10.64 -11.82 -18.87
C SER A 244 -11.14 -11.04 -20.10
N GLU A 245 -11.85 -9.93 -19.92
CA GLU A 245 -12.21 -9.04 -21.03
C GLU A 245 -11.05 -8.15 -21.48
N LEU A 246 -10.07 -7.93 -20.60
CA LEU A 246 -8.89 -7.09 -20.85
C LEU A 246 -7.70 -7.90 -21.39
N SER A 247 -7.71 -9.21 -21.17
CA SER A 247 -6.67 -10.12 -21.59
C SER A 247 -7.25 -11.23 -22.48
N ASN A 248 -6.45 -11.83 -23.38
CA ASN A 248 -6.94 -12.94 -24.22
C ASN A 248 -7.03 -14.27 -23.46
N HIS A 249 -7.01 -14.26 -22.12
CA HIS A 249 -6.97 -15.45 -21.27
C HIS A 249 -7.94 -15.29 -20.11
N SER A 250 -8.49 -16.42 -19.61
CA SER A 250 -9.30 -16.38 -18.40
C SER A 250 -8.42 -16.04 -17.20
N GLU A 251 -8.59 -14.84 -16.66
CA GLU A 251 -7.76 -14.30 -15.58
C GLU A 251 -8.59 -13.58 -14.53
N ILE A 252 -8.55 -14.12 -13.31
CA ILE A 252 -9.06 -13.48 -12.10
C ILE A 252 -7.87 -12.93 -11.32
N LEU A 253 -7.84 -11.61 -11.11
CA LEU A 253 -6.73 -10.91 -10.48
C LEU A 253 -7.11 -10.43 -9.08
N PHE A 254 -6.30 -10.81 -8.09
CA PHE A 254 -6.44 -10.39 -6.69
C PHE A 254 -5.46 -9.26 -6.36
N MET A 255 -5.92 -8.28 -5.58
CA MET A 255 -5.08 -7.20 -5.07
C MET A 255 -3.95 -7.72 -4.16
N PRO A 256 -2.76 -7.06 -4.17
CA PRO A 256 -1.72 -7.31 -3.17
C PRO A 256 -2.29 -7.13 -1.75
N GLY A 257 -1.88 -8.03 -0.86
CA GLY A 257 -2.34 -8.08 0.53
C GLY A 257 -3.61 -8.91 0.73
N SER A 258 -4.18 -9.52 -0.31
CA SER A 258 -5.32 -10.43 -0.17
C SER A 258 -4.96 -11.58 0.77
N ILE A 259 -5.84 -11.87 1.74
CA ILE A 259 -5.60 -12.85 2.80
C ILE A 259 -6.41 -14.12 2.54
N PHE A 260 -5.77 -15.27 2.67
CA PHE A 260 -6.35 -16.58 2.46
C PHE A 260 -6.14 -17.47 3.68
N ARG A 261 -7.20 -18.06 4.22
CA ARG A 261 -7.11 -19.10 5.25
C ARG A 261 -6.86 -20.44 4.60
N ILE A 262 -5.84 -21.16 5.06
CA ILE A 262 -5.57 -22.53 4.61
C ILE A 262 -6.62 -23.44 5.25
N GLU A 263 -7.36 -24.18 4.43
CA GLU A 263 -8.34 -25.16 4.89
C GLU A 263 -7.70 -26.54 5.05
N LYS A 264 -6.97 -26.96 4.01
CA LYS A 264 -6.26 -28.24 3.98
C LYS A 264 -5.21 -28.28 2.88
N CYS A 265 -4.15 -29.05 3.12
CA CYS A 265 -3.20 -29.44 2.09
C CYS A 265 -3.38 -30.93 1.78
N VAL A 266 -3.56 -31.26 0.51
CA VAL A 266 -3.77 -32.62 0.01
C VAL A 266 -2.54 -33.06 -0.76
N TYR A 267 -1.88 -34.09 -0.26
CA TYR A 267 -0.75 -34.72 -0.92
C TYR A 267 -1.23 -35.91 -1.77
N GLU A 268 -0.86 -35.93 -3.05
CA GLU A 268 -1.16 -37.04 -3.95
C GLU A 268 0.09 -37.50 -4.69
N LEU A 269 0.36 -38.82 -4.66
CA LEU A 269 1.46 -39.41 -5.40
C LEU A 269 1.19 -39.29 -6.91
N ASN A 270 2.17 -38.80 -7.67
CA ASN A 270 2.10 -38.62 -9.14
C ASN A 270 1.06 -37.59 -9.63
N ARG A 271 0.56 -36.72 -8.75
CA ARG A 271 -0.30 -35.59 -9.11
C ARG A 271 0.19 -34.31 -8.44
N PRO A 272 -0.19 -33.13 -8.93
CA PRO A 272 0.09 -31.89 -8.22
C PRO A 272 -0.57 -31.90 -6.84
N ASN A 273 0.17 -31.50 -5.81
CA ASN A 273 -0.39 -31.33 -4.46
C ASN A 273 -1.37 -30.16 -4.47
N ILE A 274 -2.43 -30.23 -3.66
CA ILE A 274 -3.47 -29.18 -3.64
C ILE A 274 -3.45 -28.49 -2.29
N ILE A 275 -3.29 -27.17 -2.28
CA ILE A 275 -3.52 -26.33 -1.10
C ILE A 275 -4.88 -25.67 -1.29
N GLN A 276 -5.85 -26.11 -0.49
CA GLN A 276 -7.18 -25.52 -0.48
C GLN A 276 -7.22 -24.35 0.49
N MET A 277 -7.72 -23.21 0.03
CA MET A 277 -7.80 -22.00 0.82
C MET A 277 -9.07 -21.20 0.54
N THR A 278 -9.49 -20.44 1.53
CA THR A 278 -10.67 -19.56 1.45
C THR A 278 -10.23 -18.12 1.58
N LEU A 279 -10.72 -17.23 0.72
CA LEU A 279 -10.52 -15.79 0.85
C LEU A 279 -11.17 -15.28 2.14
N CYS A 280 -10.44 -14.49 2.91
CA CYS A 280 -10.88 -13.97 4.21
C CYS A 280 -11.21 -12.49 4.17
N ASN A 281 -12.03 -12.05 5.15
CA ASN A 281 -12.16 -10.62 5.43
C ASN A 281 -10.91 -10.15 6.18
N GLU A 282 -10.41 -8.97 5.81
CA GLU A 282 -9.26 -8.32 6.45
C GLU A 282 -9.50 -8.02 7.93
N ASN A 283 -10.76 -7.86 8.33
CA ASN A 283 -11.16 -7.61 9.72
C ASN A 283 -11.14 -8.86 10.60
N ASP A 284 -11.17 -10.07 10.03
CA ASP A 284 -11.28 -11.33 10.80
C ASP A 284 -10.04 -11.61 11.67
N LEU A 285 -8.91 -10.96 11.36
CA LEU A 285 -7.65 -11.13 12.08
C LEU A 285 -7.41 -10.11 13.20
N ASN A 286 -8.37 -9.21 13.49
CA ASN A 286 -8.24 -8.13 14.48
C ASN A 286 -6.91 -7.34 14.35
N LEU A 287 -6.42 -7.15 13.12
CA LEU A 287 -5.12 -6.49 12.85
C LEU A 287 -5.08 -5.06 13.44
N ASN A 288 -6.24 -4.41 13.52
CA ASN A 288 -6.41 -3.05 14.06
C ASN A 288 -6.19 -2.97 15.59
N GLU A 289 -6.50 -4.02 16.36
CA GLU A 289 -6.30 -4.03 17.82
C GLU A 289 -4.81 -4.09 18.19
N GLN A 290 -3.96 -4.61 17.29
CA GLN A 290 -2.53 -4.78 17.56
C GLN A 290 -1.70 -3.50 17.33
N ILE A 291 -2.23 -2.50 16.62
CA ILE A 291 -1.47 -1.29 16.23
C ILE A 291 -2.09 0.03 16.74
N GLY A 292 -3.26 -0.04 17.38
CA GLY A 292 -3.93 1.13 17.93
C GLY A 292 -4.95 1.68 16.94
N ASN A 293 -6.12 2.05 17.47
CA ASN A 293 -7.34 2.38 16.72
C ASN A 293 -7.28 3.74 15.99
N ASP A 294 -6.10 4.32 15.84
CA ASP A 294 -5.93 5.63 15.26
C ASP A 294 -6.15 5.54 13.76
N MET A 295 -7.04 6.40 13.23
CA MET A 295 -7.28 6.51 11.80
C MET A 295 -5.96 6.51 11.04
N ILE A 296 -5.85 5.68 10.00
CA ILE A 296 -4.65 5.61 9.16
C ILE A 296 -4.30 7.02 8.69
N ASN A 297 -3.30 7.61 9.33
CA ASN A 297 -2.74 8.91 9.00
C ASN A 297 -1.37 8.70 8.36
N PRO A 298 -0.86 9.65 7.55
CA PRO A 298 0.44 9.51 6.92
C PRO A 298 1.57 9.25 7.93
N ARG A 299 1.49 9.78 9.16
CA ARG A 299 2.46 9.56 10.24
C ARG A 299 2.61 8.07 10.62
N LEU A 300 1.51 7.32 10.70
CA LEU A 300 1.48 5.91 11.08
C LEU A 300 2.36 5.04 10.17
N ILE A 301 2.45 5.36 8.88
CA ILE A 301 3.31 4.66 7.93
C ILE A 301 4.77 4.72 8.37
N GLY A 302 5.27 5.92 8.72
CA GLY A 302 6.64 6.09 9.18
C GLY A 302 6.92 5.33 10.47
N GLN A 303 5.95 5.32 11.38
CA GLN A 303 6.06 4.58 12.65
C GLN A 303 6.11 3.06 12.42
N ILE A 304 5.29 2.54 11.51
CA ILE A 304 5.31 1.13 11.11
C ILE A 304 6.67 0.77 10.50
N LEU A 305 7.16 1.60 9.59
CA LEU A 305 8.47 1.41 8.94
C LEU A 305 9.61 1.37 9.97
N SER A 306 9.60 2.27 10.95
CA SER A 306 10.55 2.25 12.07
C SER A 306 10.44 0.96 12.89
N LYS A 307 9.21 0.54 13.25
CA LYS A 307 8.99 -0.72 13.97
C LYS A 307 9.42 -1.97 13.18
N MET A 308 9.40 -1.92 11.85
CA MET A 308 9.94 -2.94 10.96
C MET A 308 11.49 -2.93 10.88
N GLY A 309 12.16 -1.96 11.51
CA GLY A 309 13.60 -1.74 11.39
C GLY A 309 14.01 -1.10 10.05
N LYS A 310 13.06 -0.56 9.29
CA LYS A 310 13.30 0.11 7.99
C LYS A 310 13.59 1.60 8.21
N ASN A 311 14.54 1.88 9.10
CA ASN A 311 14.78 3.23 9.65
C ASN A 311 15.16 4.25 8.57
N ASP A 312 16.03 3.89 7.62
CA ASP A 312 16.40 4.78 6.50
C ASP A 312 15.19 5.25 5.68
N PHE A 313 14.21 4.37 5.50
CA PHE A 313 13.01 4.70 4.75
C PHE A 313 12.03 5.50 5.61
N ALA A 314 11.87 5.13 6.88
CA ALA A 314 11.07 5.88 7.84
C ALA A 314 11.56 7.33 7.97
N GLU A 315 12.87 7.53 8.08
CA GLU A 315 13.50 8.85 8.20
C GLU A 315 13.19 9.74 6.98
N LYS A 316 13.48 9.24 5.77
CA LYS A 316 13.21 9.96 4.51
C LYS A 316 11.72 10.26 4.35
N TYR A 317 10.88 9.32 4.76
CA TYR A 317 9.44 9.48 4.69
C TYR A 317 8.94 10.57 5.65
N PHE A 318 9.42 10.60 6.90
CA PHE A 318 9.08 11.65 7.86
C PHE A 318 9.59 13.03 7.43
N GLN A 319 10.84 13.13 6.95
CA GLN A 319 11.40 14.38 6.42
C GLN A 319 10.53 14.92 5.29
N ARG A 320 10.13 14.05 4.37
CA ARG A 320 9.24 14.41 3.28
C ARG A 320 7.86 14.88 3.77
N LEU A 321 7.27 14.20 4.76
CA LEU A 321 5.99 14.64 5.34
C LEU A 321 6.12 16.03 5.95
N ILE A 322 7.20 16.29 6.70
CA ILE A 322 7.51 17.59 7.28
C ILE A 322 7.58 18.68 6.20
N GLU A 323 8.22 18.41 5.07
CA GLU A 323 8.33 19.35 3.95
C GLU A 323 6.99 19.65 3.25
N GLN A 324 6.03 18.73 3.32
CA GLN A 324 4.71 18.88 2.70
C GLN A 324 3.70 19.61 3.59
N LEU A 325 3.96 19.69 4.89
CA LEU A 325 3.06 20.35 5.83
C LEU A 325 3.33 21.85 5.92
N SER A 326 2.28 22.62 6.21
CA SER A 326 2.44 24.04 6.52
C SER A 326 3.27 24.20 7.79
N SER A 327 4.03 25.30 7.91
CA SER A 327 4.92 25.54 9.06
C SER A 327 4.24 25.57 10.42
N ASN A 328 2.90 25.65 10.46
CA ASN A 328 2.10 25.75 11.68
C ASN A 328 1.22 24.50 11.89
N ASP A 329 1.40 23.45 11.09
CA ASP A 329 0.61 22.23 11.21
C ASP A 329 0.91 21.53 12.55
N PRO A 330 -0.11 21.24 13.39
CA PRO A 330 0.10 20.60 14.69
C PRO A 330 0.79 19.24 14.60
N LEU A 331 0.67 18.53 13.47
CA LEU A 331 1.33 17.24 13.26
C LEU A 331 2.86 17.35 13.18
N LEU A 332 3.41 18.56 12.98
CA LEU A 332 4.86 18.76 12.93
C LEU A 332 5.56 18.37 14.22
N ALA A 333 4.97 18.67 15.38
CA ALA A 333 5.59 18.34 16.67
C ALA A 333 5.77 16.82 16.83
N ASP A 334 4.71 16.11 16.47
CA ASP A 334 4.63 14.66 16.43
C ASP A 334 5.62 14.04 15.45
N LEU A 335 5.76 14.61 14.25
CA LEU A 335 6.72 14.14 13.24
C LEU A 335 8.17 14.41 13.63
N TYR A 336 8.45 15.53 14.31
CA TYR A 336 9.78 15.83 14.84
C TYR A 336 10.18 14.82 15.92
N GLU A 337 9.24 14.43 16.77
CA GLU A 337 9.45 13.41 17.79
C GLU A 337 9.69 12.03 17.17
N ASP A 338 8.84 11.62 16.23
CA ASP A 338 9.01 10.34 15.53
C ASP A 338 10.36 10.28 14.79
N LEU A 339 10.77 11.36 14.13
CA LEU A 339 12.05 11.45 13.43
C LEU A 339 13.23 11.39 14.43
N SER A 340 13.10 12.04 15.58
CA SER A 340 14.08 11.93 16.67
C SER A 340 14.24 10.49 17.16
N GLN A 341 13.13 9.77 17.32
CA GLN A 341 13.13 8.38 17.75
C GLN A 341 13.80 7.47 16.71
N VAL A 342 13.51 7.65 15.42
CA VAL A 342 14.16 6.89 14.33
C VAL A 342 15.68 7.12 14.35
N LEU A 343 16.12 8.38 14.47
CA LEU A 343 17.54 8.74 14.49
C LEU A 343 18.27 8.20 15.74
N SER A 344 17.58 8.14 16.88
CA SER A 344 18.13 7.50 18.09
C SER A 344 18.35 6.01 17.86
N GLN A 345 17.41 5.34 17.19
CA GLN A 345 17.53 3.91 16.87
C GLN A 345 18.65 3.61 15.86
N THR A 346 19.00 4.55 14.99
CA THR A 346 20.12 4.40 14.03
C THR A 346 21.48 4.84 14.59
N GLY A 347 21.52 5.39 15.80
CA GLY A 347 22.75 5.81 16.49
C GLY A 347 23.21 7.24 16.19
N ASP A 348 22.39 8.06 15.51
CA ASP A 348 22.68 9.49 15.31
C ASP A 348 22.10 10.32 16.48
N ASP A 349 22.72 10.16 17.66
CA ASP A 349 22.27 10.81 18.90
C ASP A 349 22.28 12.35 18.81
N GLN A 350 23.17 12.92 17.99
CA GLN A 350 23.26 14.36 17.83
C GLN A 350 22.07 14.91 17.05
N MET A 351 21.73 14.29 15.91
CA MET A 351 20.55 14.70 15.14
C MET A 351 19.26 14.35 15.87
N SER A 352 19.20 13.21 16.56
CA SER A 352 18.06 12.83 17.40
C SER A 352 17.73 13.92 18.42
N LYS A 353 18.72 14.42 19.16
CA LYS A 353 18.53 15.52 20.13
C LYS A 353 18.03 16.80 19.47
N LYS A 354 18.59 17.18 18.32
CA LYS A 354 18.15 18.39 17.59
C LYS A 354 16.68 18.32 17.18
N TRP A 355 16.23 17.17 16.69
CA TRP A 355 14.83 16.99 16.30
C TRP A 355 13.89 16.94 17.50
N HIS A 356 14.32 16.32 18.61
CA HIS A 356 13.57 16.35 19.87
C HIS A 356 13.41 17.79 20.40
N GLU A 357 14.49 18.56 20.43
CA GLU A 357 14.46 19.97 20.81
C GLU A 357 13.52 20.77 19.90
N LYS A 358 13.53 20.50 18.59
CA LYS A 358 12.61 21.12 17.63
C LYS A 358 11.14 20.79 17.93
N SER A 359 10.83 19.55 18.32
CA SER A 359 9.49 19.15 18.77
C SER A 359 9.04 19.93 20.00
N ILE A 360 9.90 20.02 21.03
CA ILE A 360 9.60 20.74 22.26
C ILE A 360 9.36 22.23 21.98
N VAL A 361 10.24 22.88 21.23
CA VAL A 361 10.12 24.31 20.88
C VAL A 361 8.84 24.57 20.09
N PHE A 362 8.52 23.71 19.12
CA PHE A 362 7.29 23.81 18.35
C PHE A 362 6.06 23.68 19.26
N ASN A 363 6.01 22.69 20.14
CA ASN A 363 4.92 22.51 21.09
C ASN A 363 4.74 23.72 22.01
N GLN A 364 5.83 24.31 22.50
CA GLN A 364 5.78 25.53 23.30
C GLN A 364 5.20 26.70 22.49
N GLN A 365 5.68 26.93 21.27
CA GLN A 365 5.15 27.98 20.40
C GLN A 365 3.66 27.75 20.06
N TYR A 366 3.29 26.51 19.76
CA TYR A 366 1.92 26.12 19.47
C TYR A 366 0.98 26.33 20.66
N GLN A 367 1.43 26.00 21.89
CA GLN A 367 0.70 26.29 23.12
C GLN A 367 0.60 27.81 23.40
N LEU A 368 1.64 28.58 23.11
CA LEU A 368 1.61 30.05 23.24
C LEU A 368 0.59 30.68 22.27
N MET A 369 0.39 30.10 21.09
CA MET A 369 -0.65 30.51 20.14
C MET A 369 -2.07 30.15 20.62
N ARG A 370 -2.22 29.19 21.55
CA ARG A 370 -3.49 28.74 22.14
C ARG A 370 -3.72 29.26 23.56
N LYS A 371 -3.17 30.41 23.93
CA LYS A 371 -3.42 30.99 25.26
C LYS A 371 -4.91 31.29 25.44
N PRO A 372 -5.49 31.00 26.63
CA PRO A 372 -6.80 31.54 26.99
C PRO A 372 -6.73 33.06 27.03
N ILE A 373 -7.66 33.71 26.35
CA ILE A 373 -7.66 35.17 26.16
C ILE A 373 -8.77 35.83 26.99
N ALA A 374 -9.79 35.07 27.41
CA ALA A 374 -10.85 35.55 28.29
C ALA A 374 -11.34 34.47 29.27
N ILE A 375 -11.92 34.93 30.38
CA ILE A 375 -12.60 34.11 31.38
C ILE A 375 -13.96 34.76 31.63
N ASP A 376 -15.05 33.99 31.66
CA ASP A 376 -16.35 34.51 32.05
C ASP A 376 -16.57 34.49 33.57
N LYS A 377 -17.68 35.08 34.03
CA LYS A 377 -17.99 35.19 35.46
C LYS A 377 -18.15 33.84 36.20
N ASP A 378 -18.40 32.75 35.48
CA ASP A 378 -18.51 31.40 36.06
C ASP A 378 -17.13 30.70 36.11
N GLY A 379 -16.09 31.34 35.57
CA GLY A 379 -14.73 30.79 35.52
C GLY A 379 -14.44 29.96 34.27
N ASP A 380 -15.33 29.95 33.27
CA ASP A 380 -15.05 29.23 32.02
C ASP A 380 -14.00 29.98 31.19
N LEU A 381 -12.98 29.25 30.75
CA LEU A 381 -11.89 29.75 29.91
C LEU A 381 -12.32 29.78 28.44
N TYR A 382 -12.04 30.89 27.76
CA TYR A 382 -12.22 31.02 26.32
C TYR A 382 -10.85 31.07 25.64
N THR A 383 -10.60 30.09 24.79
CA THR A 383 -9.37 30.00 24.00
C THR A 383 -9.65 30.38 22.56
N LEU A 384 -8.67 31.05 21.97
CA LEU A 384 -8.69 31.42 20.57
C LEU A 384 -7.84 30.41 19.81
N ASP A 385 -8.45 29.71 18.84
CA ASP A 385 -7.68 28.95 17.86
C ASP A 385 -7.60 29.81 16.59
N THR A 386 -6.50 30.57 16.50
CA THR A 386 -6.22 31.47 15.37
C THR A 386 -6.08 30.72 14.05
N ILE A 387 -5.78 29.41 14.09
CA ILE A 387 -5.59 28.55 12.92
C ILE A 387 -6.93 28.03 12.41
N LYS A 388 -7.74 27.45 13.30
CA LYS A 388 -9.09 26.97 12.96
C LYS A 388 -10.12 28.10 12.86
N ARG A 389 -9.71 29.34 13.13
CA ARG A 389 -10.57 30.53 13.12
C ARG A 389 -11.80 30.34 13.99
N GLU A 390 -11.58 29.82 15.19
CA GLU A 390 -12.64 29.48 16.14
C GLU A 390 -12.33 29.97 17.56
N VAL A 391 -13.39 30.17 18.33
CA VAL A 391 -13.34 30.40 19.78
C VAL A 391 -13.90 29.15 20.45
N ARG A 392 -13.19 28.61 21.43
CA ARG A 392 -13.64 27.46 22.23
C ARG A 392 -13.92 27.88 23.67
N ARG A 393 -14.91 27.24 24.30
CA ARG A 393 -15.29 27.48 25.70
C ARG A 393 -15.00 26.25 26.57
N GLY A 394 -14.35 26.47 27.70
CA GLY A 394 -14.12 25.50 28.77
C GLY A 394 -13.01 24.47 28.49
N ASN A 395 -12.73 23.64 29.49
CA ASN A 395 -11.70 22.59 29.44
C ASN A 395 -12.08 21.37 28.56
N LYS A 396 -13.32 21.33 28.04
CA LYS A 396 -13.87 20.20 27.28
C LYS A 396 -13.91 20.40 25.76
N GLU A 397 -13.19 21.41 25.25
CA GLU A 397 -13.03 21.66 23.81
C GLU A 397 -14.35 21.88 23.04
N GLU A 398 -15.37 22.47 23.64
CA GLU A 398 -16.61 22.80 22.92
C GLU A 398 -16.38 24.00 22.00
N ILE A 399 -16.63 23.81 20.69
CA ILE A 399 -16.55 24.88 19.69
C ILE A 399 -17.69 25.85 19.96
N PHE A 400 -17.36 27.07 20.37
CA PHE A 400 -18.34 28.10 20.72
C PHE A 400 -18.68 28.97 19.50
N ILE A 401 -17.67 29.38 18.71
CA ILE A 401 -17.84 30.13 17.46
C ILE A 401 -16.84 29.59 16.43
N ALA A 402 -17.26 29.35 15.19
CA ALA A 402 -16.39 29.00 14.06
C ALA A 402 -16.70 29.85 12.83
N SER A 403 -15.68 30.15 12.02
CA SER A 403 -15.83 30.83 10.73
C SER A 403 -16.57 29.94 9.72
N GLU A 404 -17.51 30.51 8.95
CA GLU A 404 -18.07 29.85 7.75
C GLU A 404 -17.02 29.82 6.60
N ASN A 405 -17.13 28.82 5.70
CA ASN A 405 -16.17 28.45 4.64
C ASN A 405 -15.59 29.60 3.77
N GLU A 406 -14.43 29.33 3.17
CA GLU A 406 -13.52 30.28 2.50
C GLU A 406 -14.09 31.08 1.30
N ASP A 407 -15.20 30.66 0.69
CA ASP A 407 -15.65 31.17 -0.61
C ASP A 407 -16.71 32.29 -0.56
N SER A 408 -17.03 32.85 0.60
CA SER A 408 -18.00 33.95 0.69
C SER A 408 -17.49 35.09 1.56
N ILE A 409 -17.47 36.31 1.02
CA ILE A 409 -17.21 37.56 1.79
C ILE A 409 -18.42 37.79 2.71
N SER A 410 -18.59 36.94 3.71
CA SER A 410 -19.69 36.98 4.66
C SER A 410 -19.26 37.70 5.93
N PHE A 411 -20.21 38.36 6.59
CA PHE A 411 -19.98 39.09 7.83
C PHE A 411 -19.44 38.20 8.97
N LYS A 412 -19.47 36.87 8.84
CA LYS A 412 -19.03 35.89 9.83
C LYS A 412 -17.59 35.37 9.66
N GLN A 413 -16.84 35.84 8.67
CA GLN A 413 -15.45 35.37 8.47
C GLN A 413 -14.49 35.84 9.58
N LEU A 414 -13.93 34.90 10.35
CA LEU A 414 -12.97 35.20 11.42
C LEU A 414 -11.53 35.17 10.89
N GLN A 415 -11.12 36.16 10.08
CA GLN A 415 -9.74 36.28 9.61
C GLN A 415 -8.89 37.08 10.59
N ASP A 416 -7.66 36.63 10.86
CA ASP A 416 -6.67 37.30 11.73
C ASP A 416 -7.23 37.69 13.10
N LEU A 417 -7.79 36.69 13.76
CA LEU A 417 -8.28 36.76 15.13
C LEU A 417 -7.19 37.27 16.09
N HIS A 418 -7.52 38.27 16.91
CA HIS A 418 -6.55 38.92 17.79
C HIS A 418 -6.90 38.83 19.28
N SER A 419 -8.15 39.11 19.65
CA SER A 419 -8.57 39.01 21.04
C SER A 419 -10.01 38.57 21.18
N VAL A 420 -10.29 37.92 22.31
CA VAL A 420 -11.64 37.56 22.74
C VAL A 420 -11.91 38.27 24.06
N PHE A 421 -13.13 38.77 24.22
CA PHE A 421 -13.66 39.25 25.49
C PHE A 421 -15.04 38.64 25.71
N VAL A 422 -15.39 38.35 26.95
CA VAL A 422 -16.71 37.82 27.32
C VAL A 422 -17.32 38.74 28.36
N ASP A 423 -18.55 39.20 28.10
CA ASP A 423 -19.27 40.04 29.05
C ASP A 423 -20.09 39.21 30.07
N ASP A 424 -20.66 39.90 31.06
CA ASP A 424 -21.47 39.27 32.12
C ASP A 424 -22.76 38.61 31.62
N ASN A 425 -23.17 38.88 30.37
CA ASN A 425 -24.29 38.25 29.70
C ASN A 425 -23.86 37.04 28.84
N TYR A 426 -22.60 36.61 28.95
CA TYR A 426 -21.97 35.57 28.12
C TYR A 426 -21.95 35.90 26.62
N SER A 427 -22.02 37.18 26.26
CA SER A 427 -21.77 37.57 24.87
C SER A 427 -20.27 37.55 24.62
N VAL A 428 -19.87 36.98 23.48
CA VAL A 428 -18.46 36.86 23.09
C VAL A 428 -18.13 37.89 22.03
N TYR A 429 -17.12 38.70 22.30
CA TYR A 429 -16.62 39.74 21.41
C TYR A 429 -15.27 39.29 20.86
N VAL A 430 -15.14 39.28 19.54
CA VAL A 430 -13.93 38.82 18.87
C VAL A 430 -13.39 39.95 17.99
N SER A 431 -12.15 40.36 18.23
CA SER A 431 -11.46 41.34 17.40
C SER A 431 -10.65 40.67 16.30
N THR A 432 -10.67 41.25 15.10
CA THR A 432 -9.89 40.79 13.94
C THR A 432 -8.99 41.90 13.43
N TRP A 433 -7.71 41.62 13.18
CA TRP A 433 -6.73 42.60 12.69
C TRP A 433 -7.05 43.08 11.27
N SER A 434 -7.16 42.15 10.32
CA SER A 434 -7.35 42.49 8.90
C SER A 434 -8.74 43.04 8.58
N GLY A 435 -9.73 42.69 9.39
CA GLY A 435 -11.08 43.24 9.26
C GLY A 435 -11.28 44.59 9.96
N HIS A 436 -10.29 45.08 10.73
CA HIS A 436 -10.40 46.27 11.60
C HIS A 436 -11.73 46.36 12.35
N ARG A 437 -12.23 45.21 12.84
CA ARG A 437 -13.57 45.08 13.41
C ARG A 437 -13.58 44.27 14.69
N ILE A 438 -14.63 44.49 15.48
CA ILE A 438 -15.02 43.67 16.62
C ILE A 438 -16.42 43.13 16.31
N THR A 439 -16.58 41.81 16.36
CA THR A 439 -17.87 41.16 16.13
C THR A 439 -18.38 40.57 17.45
N LYS A 440 -19.67 40.73 17.73
CA LYS A 440 -20.33 40.24 18.94
C LYS A 440 -21.22 39.05 18.60
N TRP A 441 -21.11 37.98 19.37
CA TRP A 441 -22.04 36.84 19.38
C TRP A 441 -22.78 36.81 20.70
N GLU A 442 -24.10 36.68 20.65
CA GLU A 442 -24.93 36.61 21.84
C GLU A 442 -25.08 35.16 22.31
N LYS A 443 -25.32 34.96 23.60
CA LYS A 443 -25.49 33.61 24.15
C LYS A 443 -26.66 32.90 23.46
N GLY A 444 -26.39 31.79 22.78
CA GLY A 444 -27.40 30.95 22.13
C GLY A 444 -27.72 31.29 20.67
N SER A 445 -26.91 32.14 20.03
CA SER A 445 -27.00 32.49 18.60
C SER A 445 -26.42 31.46 17.66
#